data_AF-A0A098LGI4-F1
#
_entry.id   AF-A0A098LGI4-F1
#
_cell.length_a   1.000
_cell.length_b   1.000
_cell.length_c   1.000
_cell.angle_alpha   90.00
_cell.angle_beta   90.00
_cell.angle_gamma   90.00
#
_symmetry.space_group_name_H-M   'P 1'
#
loop_
_entity.id
_entity.type
_entity.pdbx_description
1 polymer ?
#
loop_
_entity_poly.entity_id
_entity_poly.type
_entity_poly.pdbx_seq_one_letter_code
_entity_poly.pdbx_strand_id
1 'polypeptide(L)'
;MQQEFLNMATTVFDNVDKWNAFIDLYNNKDAIRVTWVNKLKQSLIEHFRIKDIAIGWEFNVYGDMNCCKWYLTDFGPDSLCLRFWVNYGGNPGLMLWVHKDKFDSAKITESLRNEKYIPLLAALKADRVEINDWDKAISEKQFYFDSPFDGNFDYDHFAWYAGNETEKVVNQIADKVNKIRKSQELTNLLIELNQSSRKL
;
A
#
# COMPACT_ATOMS: atom_id res chain seq x y z
N MET A 1 -17.35 23.44 -16.08
CA MET A 1 -16.72 22.92 -14.86
C MET A 1 -16.06 23.98 -13.98
N GLN A 2 -14.95 24.63 -14.38
CA GLN A 2 -14.25 25.55 -13.46
C GLN A 2 -15.12 26.74 -13.00
N GLN A 3 -15.87 27.38 -13.91
CA GLN A 3 -16.80 28.47 -13.57
C GLN A 3 -17.97 28.00 -12.69
N GLU A 4 -18.45 26.76 -12.88
CA GLU A 4 -19.53 26.19 -12.06
C GLU A 4 -19.07 25.95 -10.63
N PHE A 5 -17.86 25.43 -10.44
CA PHE A 5 -17.27 25.28 -9.10
C PHE A 5 -17.05 26.61 -8.40
N LEU A 6 -16.64 27.66 -9.15
CA LEU A 6 -16.52 29.00 -8.59
C LEU A 6 -17.89 29.56 -8.16
N ASN A 7 -18.94 29.39 -8.97
CA ASN A 7 -20.30 29.81 -8.61
C ASN A 7 -20.87 29.01 -7.42
N MET A 8 -20.52 27.72 -7.30
CA MET A 8 -20.86 26.92 -6.13
C MET A 8 -20.11 27.41 -4.90
N ALA A 9 -18.82 27.70 -5.01
CA ALA A 9 -18.00 28.17 -3.89
C ALA A 9 -18.53 29.48 -3.30
N THR A 10 -18.99 30.43 -4.12
CA THR A 10 -19.60 31.68 -3.63
C THR A 10 -20.92 31.46 -2.89
N THR A 11 -21.64 30.38 -3.21
CA THR A 11 -22.88 29.98 -2.53
C THR A 11 -22.59 29.21 -1.24
N VAL A 12 -21.56 28.35 -1.23
CA VAL A 12 -21.19 27.53 -0.07
C VAL A 12 -20.49 28.37 1.00
N PHE A 13 -19.60 29.27 0.60
CA PHE A 13 -18.82 30.13 1.50
C PHE A 13 -19.39 31.56 1.53
N ASP A 14 -20.71 31.66 1.64
CA ASP A 14 -21.51 32.90 1.56
C ASP A 14 -21.38 33.86 2.77
N ASN A 15 -20.62 33.48 3.80
CA ASN A 15 -20.40 34.31 4.98
C ASN A 15 -19.01 34.05 5.60
N VAL A 16 -18.63 34.96 6.51
CA VAL A 16 -17.29 34.97 7.14
C VAL A 16 -16.98 33.69 7.92
N ASP A 17 -17.96 33.10 8.61
CA ASP A 17 -17.74 31.90 9.42
C ASP A 17 -17.48 30.69 8.53
N LYS A 18 -18.28 30.51 7.47
CA LYS A 18 -18.09 29.43 6.51
C LYS A 18 -16.77 29.57 5.73
N TRP A 19 -16.40 30.81 5.37
CA TRP A 19 -15.12 31.08 4.73
C TRP A 19 -13.93 30.76 5.64
N ASN A 20 -13.94 31.24 6.89
CA ASN A 20 -12.89 30.95 7.85
C ASN A 20 -12.79 29.45 8.15
N ALA A 21 -13.92 28.75 8.29
CA ALA A 21 -13.94 27.31 8.46
C ALA A 21 -13.30 26.57 7.27
N PHE A 22 -13.55 27.01 6.04
CA PHE A 22 -12.88 26.45 4.86
C PHE A 22 -11.36 26.65 4.91
N ILE A 23 -10.90 27.87 5.23
CA ILE A 23 -9.47 28.17 5.34
C ILE A 23 -8.81 27.31 6.42
N ASP A 24 -9.44 27.18 7.59
CA ASP A 24 -8.94 26.34 8.68
C ASP A 24 -8.86 24.87 8.28
N LEU A 25 -9.91 24.33 7.66
CA LEU A 25 -9.92 22.94 7.17
C LEU A 25 -8.87 22.72 6.07
N TYR A 26 -8.71 23.68 5.16
CA TYR A 26 -7.69 23.63 4.12
C TYR A 26 -6.27 23.61 4.70
N ASN A 27 -6.01 24.47 5.68
CA ASN A 27 -4.72 24.52 6.40
C ASN A 27 -4.46 23.25 7.22
N ASN A 28 -5.51 22.53 7.62
CA ASN A 28 -5.43 21.28 8.39
C ASN A 28 -5.70 20.02 7.55
N LYS A 29 -5.68 20.11 6.21
CA LYS A 29 -6.02 18.98 5.32
C LYS A 29 -5.18 17.73 5.57
N ASP A 30 -3.93 17.89 6.00
CA ASP A 30 -3.01 16.79 6.34
C ASP A 30 -3.53 15.97 7.52
N ALA A 31 -4.02 16.65 8.57
CA ALA A 31 -4.59 15.99 9.74
C ALA A 31 -5.89 15.24 9.40
N ILE A 32 -6.70 15.80 8.49
CA ILE A 32 -7.90 15.14 7.97
C ILE A 32 -7.52 13.85 7.21
N ARG A 33 -6.54 13.94 6.30
CA ARG A 33 -6.02 12.78 5.55
C ARG A 33 -5.46 11.70 6.48
N VAL A 34 -4.69 12.08 7.50
CA VAL A 34 -4.16 11.15 8.51
C VAL A 34 -5.29 10.44 9.26
N THR A 35 -6.36 11.16 9.60
CA THR A 35 -7.54 10.57 10.24
C THR A 35 -8.17 9.49 9.36
N TRP A 36 -8.33 9.77 8.07
CA TRP A 36 -8.87 8.80 7.11
C TRP A 36 -7.97 7.57 6.92
N VAL A 37 -6.65 7.76 6.80
CA VAL A 37 -5.73 6.62 6.65
C VAL A 37 -5.62 5.82 7.95
N ASN A 38 -5.72 6.45 9.11
CA ASN A 38 -5.77 5.73 10.39
C ASN A 38 -7.02 4.84 10.50
N LYS A 39 -8.16 5.26 9.95
CA LYS A 39 -9.34 4.40 9.86
C LYS A 39 -9.06 3.16 9.02
N LEU A 40 -8.46 3.32 7.83
CA LEU A 40 -8.03 2.19 7.00
C LEU A 40 -7.05 1.27 7.74
N LYS A 41 -6.06 1.83 8.45
CA LYS A 41 -5.11 1.06 9.25
C LYS A 41 -5.82 0.16 10.27
N GLN A 42 -6.81 0.67 10.99
CA GLN A 42 -7.56 -0.15 11.95
C GLN A 42 -8.34 -1.27 11.25
N SER A 43 -9.00 -0.97 10.13
CA SER A 43 -9.72 -2.00 9.36
C SER A 43 -8.79 -3.07 8.78
N LEU A 44 -7.57 -2.71 8.35
CA LEU A 44 -6.55 -3.68 7.92
C LEU A 44 -6.04 -4.54 9.07
N ILE A 45 -5.83 -3.96 10.26
CA ILE A 45 -5.48 -4.70 11.48
C ILE A 45 -6.57 -5.72 11.80
N GLU A 46 -7.83 -5.30 11.86
CA GLU A 46 -8.96 -6.19 12.13
C GLU A 46 -9.05 -7.30 11.08
N HIS A 47 -8.91 -6.95 9.80
CA HIS A 47 -8.98 -7.92 8.71
C HIS A 47 -7.86 -8.96 8.80
N PHE A 48 -6.59 -8.56 8.81
CA PHE A 48 -5.47 -9.49 8.66
C PHE A 48 -4.97 -10.13 9.96
N ARG A 49 -5.32 -9.58 11.13
CA ARG A 49 -4.97 -10.21 12.42
C ARG A 49 -6.08 -11.03 13.05
N ILE A 50 -7.34 -10.79 12.66
CA ILE A 50 -8.50 -11.43 13.30
C ILE A 50 -9.30 -12.27 12.30
N LYS A 51 -9.67 -11.69 11.15
CA LYS A 51 -10.62 -12.33 10.22
C LYS A 51 -9.96 -13.24 9.18
N ASP A 52 -8.81 -12.84 8.65
CA ASP A 52 -8.15 -13.48 7.51
C ASP A 52 -6.68 -13.85 7.82
N ILE A 53 -6.53 -14.75 8.78
CA ILE A 53 -5.23 -15.26 9.22
C ILE A 53 -4.73 -16.30 8.19
N ALA A 54 -3.48 -16.18 7.75
CA ALA A 54 -2.84 -17.14 6.86
C ALA A 54 -1.67 -17.80 7.60
N ILE A 55 -1.62 -19.13 7.60
CA ILE A 55 -0.57 -19.91 8.27
C ILE A 55 0.80 -19.56 7.70
N GLY A 56 1.79 -19.36 8.56
CA GLY A 56 3.16 -19.00 8.19
C GLY A 56 3.36 -17.52 7.86
N TRP A 57 2.30 -16.72 7.86
CA TRP A 57 2.34 -15.29 7.56
C TRP A 57 1.88 -14.44 8.74
N GLU A 58 2.57 -13.33 8.96
CA GLU A 58 2.18 -12.30 9.91
C GLU A 58 1.90 -10.97 9.22
N PHE A 59 1.08 -10.14 9.88
CA PHE A 59 0.76 -8.79 9.44
C PHE A 59 1.20 -7.77 10.49
N ASN A 60 1.94 -6.76 10.03
CA ASN A 60 2.31 -5.64 10.88
C ASN A 60 2.10 -4.30 10.21
N VAL A 61 1.78 -3.30 11.02
CA VAL A 61 1.76 -1.91 10.59
C VAL A 61 3.06 -1.28 11.08
N TYR A 62 3.81 -0.68 10.16
CA TYR A 62 5.15 -0.20 10.44
C TYR A 62 5.19 1.33 10.46
N GLY A 63 5.85 1.88 11.48
CA GLY A 63 6.09 3.31 11.64
C GLY A 63 4.82 4.15 11.69
N ASP A 64 5.01 5.43 11.38
CA ASP A 64 4.05 6.45 11.78
C ASP A 64 3.01 6.73 10.69
N MET A 65 3.23 6.32 9.44
CA MET A 65 2.32 6.69 8.34
C MET A 65 2.28 5.62 7.25
N ASN A 66 1.05 5.20 6.92
CA ASN A 66 0.65 4.65 5.63
C ASN A 66 1.35 3.37 5.11
N CYS A 67 2.07 2.65 5.97
CA CYS A 67 2.79 1.45 5.57
C CYS A 67 2.34 0.23 6.39
N CYS A 68 1.95 -0.84 5.71
CA CYS A 68 1.75 -2.14 6.34
C CYS A 68 2.48 -3.24 5.56
N LYS A 69 2.85 -4.30 6.28
CA LYS A 69 3.69 -5.38 5.78
C LYS A 69 3.07 -6.73 6.09
N TRP A 70 3.24 -7.67 5.18
CA TRP A 70 2.99 -9.09 5.40
C TRP A 70 4.29 -9.84 5.18
N TYR A 71 4.76 -10.54 6.19
CA TYR A 71 6.04 -11.27 6.16
C TYR A 71 5.85 -12.71 6.58
N LEU A 72 6.82 -13.54 6.19
CA LEU A 72 6.90 -14.93 6.59
C LEU A 72 7.46 -15.03 8.01
N THR A 73 6.71 -15.71 8.87
CA THR A 73 7.01 -15.85 10.32
C THR A 73 8.43 -16.36 10.58
N ASP A 74 8.89 -17.35 9.82
CA ASP A 74 10.23 -17.94 9.97
C ASP A 74 11.40 -16.96 9.70
N PHE A 75 11.14 -15.85 9.01
CA PHE A 75 12.16 -14.86 8.64
C PHE A 75 12.01 -13.52 9.37
N GLY A 76 10.81 -13.24 9.89
CA GLY A 76 10.53 -12.03 10.66
C GLY A 76 10.27 -10.77 9.82
N PRO A 77 10.00 -9.63 10.47
CA PRO A 77 9.50 -8.41 9.82
C PRO A 77 10.52 -7.66 8.94
N ASP A 78 11.81 -8.00 9.06
CA ASP A 78 12.90 -7.43 8.25
C ASP A 78 13.19 -8.25 6.98
N SER A 79 12.47 -9.35 6.78
CA SER A 79 12.62 -10.23 5.62
C SER A 79 12.15 -9.57 4.32
N LEU A 80 12.45 -10.22 3.19
CA LEU A 80 11.74 -9.95 1.95
C LEU A 80 10.26 -10.28 2.18
N CYS A 81 9.41 -9.26 2.05
CA CYS A 81 8.01 -9.30 2.44
C CYS A 81 7.14 -8.48 1.49
N LEU A 82 5.82 -8.65 1.58
CA LEU A 82 4.88 -7.75 0.92
C LEU A 82 4.75 -6.47 1.73
N ARG A 83 4.72 -5.32 1.07
CA ARG A 83 4.52 -4.01 1.69
C ARG A 83 3.47 -3.24 0.90
N PHE A 84 2.42 -2.78 1.58
CA PHE A 84 1.54 -1.75 1.04
C PHE A 84 2.00 -0.41 1.59
N TRP A 85 2.17 0.57 0.71
CA TRP A 85 2.63 1.92 1.07
C TRP A 85 1.76 2.96 0.36
N VAL A 86 1.44 4.04 1.08
CA VAL A 86 0.92 5.29 0.49
C VAL A 86 1.79 6.49 0.92
N ASN A 87 2.55 7.11 0.01
CA ASN A 87 3.44 8.22 0.39
C ASN A 87 2.75 9.59 0.21
N TYR A 88 3.22 10.59 0.95
CA TYR A 88 2.99 12.00 0.66
C TYR A 88 3.66 12.34 -0.69
N GLY A 89 2.89 12.23 -1.77
CA GLY A 89 3.35 12.45 -3.15
C GLY A 89 3.52 11.19 -4.00
N GLY A 90 3.26 10.00 -3.43
CA GLY A 90 3.35 8.72 -4.15
C GLY A 90 1.97 8.08 -4.34
N ASN A 91 1.81 7.31 -5.41
CA ASN A 91 0.60 6.53 -5.64
C ASN A 91 0.53 5.37 -4.63
N PRO A 92 -0.67 4.99 -4.16
CA PRO A 92 -0.84 3.79 -3.35
C PRO A 92 -0.38 2.56 -4.13
N GLY A 93 0.44 1.71 -3.50
CA GLY A 93 1.03 0.55 -4.17
C GLY A 93 1.35 -0.61 -3.25
N LEU A 94 1.35 -1.80 -3.83
CA LEU A 94 1.83 -3.04 -3.20
C LEU A 94 3.19 -3.38 -3.80
N MET A 95 4.15 -3.77 -2.97
CA MET A 95 5.50 -4.06 -3.42
C MET A 95 6.15 -5.18 -2.63
N LEU A 96 7.21 -5.75 -3.19
CA LEU A 96 8.20 -6.50 -2.44
C LEU A 96 9.18 -5.54 -1.79
N TRP A 97 9.34 -5.65 -0.47
CA TRP A 97 10.27 -4.85 0.33
C TRP A 97 11.21 -5.77 1.11
N VAL A 98 12.44 -5.35 1.35
CA VAL A 98 13.40 -6.06 2.18
C VAL A 98 14.23 -5.08 3.03
N HIS A 99 14.68 -5.52 4.19
CA HIS A 99 15.67 -4.77 4.96
C HIS A 99 17.09 -4.97 4.39
N LYS A 100 17.65 -3.91 3.77
CA LYS A 100 18.93 -4.00 3.05
C LYS A 100 20.13 -4.41 3.91
N ASP A 101 20.11 -4.10 5.20
CA ASP A 101 21.23 -4.45 6.09
C ASP A 101 21.18 -5.92 6.54
N LYS A 102 20.04 -6.60 6.36
CA LYS A 102 19.82 -8.00 6.76
C LYS A 102 19.85 -8.96 5.57
N PHE A 103 19.59 -8.45 4.37
CA PHE A 103 19.53 -9.24 3.15
C PHE A 103 20.31 -8.57 2.01
N ASP A 104 20.82 -9.39 1.10
CA ASP A 104 21.45 -8.98 -0.14
C ASP A 104 20.39 -8.54 -1.16
N SER A 105 20.12 -7.25 -1.15
CA SER A 105 19.19 -6.58 -2.06
C SER A 105 19.51 -6.86 -3.54
N ALA A 106 20.79 -6.80 -3.93
CA ALA A 106 21.20 -6.97 -5.31
C ALA A 106 20.93 -8.40 -5.78
N LYS A 107 21.23 -9.39 -4.93
CA LYS A 107 20.94 -10.80 -5.21
C LYS A 107 19.44 -11.06 -5.38
N ILE A 108 18.58 -10.41 -4.59
CA ILE A 108 17.12 -10.50 -4.76
C ILE A 108 16.71 -9.92 -6.11
N THR A 109 17.17 -8.71 -6.45
CA THR A 109 16.85 -8.07 -7.72
C THR A 109 17.31 -8.91 -8.92
N GLU A 110 18.50 -9.52 -8.87
CA GLU A 110 18.98 -10.44 -9.90
C GLU A 110 18.11 -11.70 -9.98
N SER A 111 17.80 -12.31 -8.84
CA SER A 111 16.97 -13.51 -8.78
C SER A 111 15.58 -13.29 -9.37
N LEU A 112 14.94 -12.15 -9.08
CA LEU A 112 13.62 -11.80 -9.61
C LEU A 112 13.56 -11.67 -11.14
N ARG A 113 14.71 -11.56 -11.83
CA ARG A 113 14.77 -11.55 -13.30
C ARG A 113 14.75 -12.94 -13.92
N ASN A 114 14.93 -13.99 -13.12
CA ASN A 114 14.84 -15.37 -13.59
C ASN A 114 13.38 -15.75 -13.88
N GLU A 115 13.16 -16.52 -14.95
CA GLU A 115 11.82 -17.00 -15.37
C GLU A 115 11.05 -17.69 -14.24
N LYS A 116 11.76 -18.36 -13.33
CA LYS A 116 11.20 -19.00 -12.13
C LYS A 116 10.34 -18.05 -11.27
N TYR A 117 10.68 -16.77 -11.22
CA TYR A 117 9.99 -15.79 -10.38
C TYR A 117 8.94 -14.96 -11.14
N ILE A 118 8.73 -15.22 -12.43
CA ILE A 118 7.65 -14.60 -13.22
C ILE A 118 6.27 -14.79 -12.57
N PRO A 119 5.89 -15.98 -12.05
CA PRO A 119 4.60 -16.15 -11.39
C PRO A 119 4.41 -15.21 -10.19
N LEU A 120 5.46 -14.97 -9.41
CA LEU A 120 5.43 -14.05 -8.26
C LEU A 120 5.23 -12.60 -8.72
N LEU A 121 5.98 -12.16 -9.74
CA LEU A 121 5.83 -10.82 -10.31
C LEU A 121 4.46 -10.61 -10.96
N ALA A 122 3.93 -11.62 -11.64
CA ALA A 122 2.61 -11.60 -12.25
C ALA A 122 1.49 -11.55 -11.20
N ALA A 123 1.62 -12.30 -10.10
CA ALA A 123 0.66 -12.27 -9.00
C ALA A 123 0.63 -10.91 -8.29
N LEU A 124 1.81 -10.28 -8.12
CA LEU A 124 1.94 -8.91 -7.64
C LEU A 124 1.43 -7.88 -8.66
N LYS A 125 1.35 -8.26 -9.94
CA LYS A 125 1.19 -7.34 -11.08
C LYS A 125 2.22 -6.22 -11.03
N ALA A 126 3.49 -6.61 -10.89
CA ALA A 126 4.60 -5.68 -10.81
C ALA A 126 4.79 -4.95 -12.15
N ASP A 127 4.78 -3.63 -12.11
CA ASP A 127 5.05 -2.77 -13.28
C ASP A 127 6.55 -2.74 -13.60
N ARG A 128 7.37 -2.89 -12.56
CA ARG A 128 8.83 -2.84 -12.64
C ARG A 128 9.49 -3.59 -11.50
N VAL A 129 10.70 -4.10 -11.78
CA VAL A 129 11.65 -4.57 -10.78
C VAL A 129 12.63 -3.43 -10.46
N GLU A 130 12.71 -3.08 -9.20
CA GLU A 130 13.53 -1.97 -8.69
C GLU A 130 14.98 -2.42 -8.45
N ILE A 131 15.92 -1.52 -8.73
CA ILE A 131 17.36 -1.71 -8.46
C ILE A 131 17.75 -1.05 -7.13
N ASN A 132 16.82 -0.36 -6.46
CA ASN A 132 17.09 0.30 -5.20
C ASN A 132 17.28 -0.71 -4.04
N ASP A 133 17.77 -0.24 -2.90
CA ASP A 133 18.18 -1.10 -1.79
C ASP A 133 17.01 -1.77 -1.05
N TRP A 134 15.80 -1.19 -1.07
CA TRP A 134 14.71 -1.58 -0.17
C TRP A 134 13.56 -2.22 -0.91
N ASP A 135 13.07 -1.56 -1.95
CA ASP A 135 11.95 -2.01 -2.77
C ASP A 135 12.49 -2.85 -3.92
N LYS A 136 11.75 -3.88 -4.34
CA LYS A 136 12.24 -4.89 -5.30
C LYS A 136 11.33 -5.08 -6.49
N ALA A 137 10.03 -5.11 -6.27
CA ALA A 137 9.04 -5.18 -7.33
C ALA A 137 7.85 -4.35 -6.88
N ILE A 138 7.38 -3.45 -7.74
CA ILE A 138 6.34 -2.49 -7.36
C ILE A 138 5.15 -2.65 -8.29
N SER A 139 3.96 -2.67 -7.68
CA SER A 139 2.67 -2.56 -8.33
C SER A 139 1.99 -1.29 -7.83
N GLU A 140 2.00 -0.25 -8.65
CA GLU A 140 1.32 1.01 -8.36
C GLU A 140 0.01 1.05 -9.14
N LYS A 141 -0.87 2.01 -8.81
CA LYS A 141 -1.97 2.38 -9.72
C LYS A 141 -2.99 1.26 -9.98
N GLN A 142 -3.24 0.41 -8.98
CA GLN A 142 -4.16 -0.74 -9.11
C GLN A 142 -5.38 -0.67 -8.20
N PHE A 143 -5.84 0.55 -7.93
CA PHE A 143 -7.05 0.80 -7.16
C PHE A 143 -8.13 1.39 -8.07
N TYR A 144 -9.35 0.87 -7.92
CA TYR A 144 -10.49 1.18 -8.76
C TYR A 144 -11.74 1.37 -7.90
N PHE A 145 -12.41 2.50 -8.04
CA PHE A 145 -13.60 2.88 -7.27
C PHE A 145 -14.69 3.48 -8.17
N ASP A 146 -14.66 3.16 -9.47
CA ASP A 146 -15.52 3.76 -10.50
C ASP A 146 -15.36 5.29 -10.55
N SER A 147 -14.11 5.74 -10.41
CA SER A 147 -13.71 7.14 -10.33
C SER A 147 -12.96 7.59 -11.58
N PRO A 148 -13.00 8.88 -11.96
CA PRO A 148 -12.13 9.42 -13.01
C PRO A 148 -10.63 9.27 -12.72
N PHE A 149 -10.26 9.00 -11.46
CA PHE A 149 -8.89 8.82 -10.99
C PHE A 149 -8.48 7.34 -10.87
N ASP A 150 -9.33 6.42 -11.33
CA ASP A 150 -9.05 4.99 -11.27
C ASP A 150 -7.71 4.65 -11.93
N GLY A 151 -6.88 3.90 -11.20
CA GLY A 151 -5.51 3.61 -11.58
C GLY A 151 -4.56 4.82 -11.64
N ASN A 152 -4.93 5.99 -11.13
CA ASN A 152 -4.02 7.14 -11.04
C ASN A 152 -4.40 8.09 -9.89
N PHE A 153 -4.63 7.51 -8.71
CA PHE A 153 -4.90 8.27 -7.49
C PHE A 153 -3.63 8.90 -6.94
N ASP A 154 -3.64 10.22 -6.79
CA ASP A 154 -2.73 10.88 -5.86
C ASP A 154 -3.13 10.56 -4.41
N TYR A 155 -2.31 11.04 -3.47
CA TYR A 155 -2.55 10.81 -2.05
C TYR A 155 -3.84 11.45 -1.53
N ASP A 156 -4.23 12.62 -2.04
CA ASP A 156 -5.41 13.34 -1.57
C ASP A 156 -6.68 12.56 -1.92
N HIS A 157 -6.78 12.11 -3.16
CA HIS A 157 -7.90 11.31 -3.62
C HIS A 157 -7.92 9.95 -2.94
N PHE A 158 -6.78 9.25 -2.85
CA PHE A 158 -6.75 7.94 -2.20
C PHE A 158 -7.10 8.02 -0.70
N ALA A 159 -6.61 9.03 0.02
CA ALA A 159 -6.91 9.21 1.44
C ALA A 159 -8.42 9.34 1.68
N TRP A 160 -9.15 10.00 0.77
CA TRP A 160 -10.60 10.07 0.87
C TRP A 160 -11.25 8.68 0.81
N TYR A 161 -10.86 7.83 -0.16
CA TYR A 161 -11.37 6.44 -0.25
C TYR A 161 -10.95 5.59 0.94
N ALA A 162 -9.73 5.78 1.47
CA ALA A 162 -9.26 5.10 2.67
C ALA A 162 -10.18 5.36 3.88
N GLY A 163 -10.71 6.58 4.03
CA GLY A 163 -11.60 6.95 5.12
C GLY A 163 -13.09 6.70 4.87
N ASN A 164 -13.55 6.87 3.64
CA ASN A 164 -14.98 6.88 3.31
C ASN A 164 -15.45 5.60 2.61
N GLU A 165 -14.58 4.92 1.88
CA GLU A 165 -14.84 3.62 1.25
C GLU A 165 -13.90 2.53 1.79
N THR A 166 -13.59 2.61 3.08
CA THR A 166 -12.56 1.80 3.75
C THR A 166 -12.65 0.31 3.43
N GLU A 167 -13.85 -0.27 3.46
CA GLU A 167 -14.06 -1.69 3.18
C GLU A 167 -13.67 -2.07 1.75
N LYS A 168 -14.01 -1.23 0.76
CA LYS A 168 -13.60 -1.46 -0.64
C LYS A 168 -12.08 -1.43 -0.78
N VAL A 169 -11.40 -0.51 -0.08
CA VAL A 169 -9.94 -0.44 -0.06
C VAL A 169 -9.34 -1.71 0.56
N VAL A 170 -9.86 -2.14 1.72
CA VAL A 170 -9.42 -3.36 2.39
C VAL A 170 -9.59 -4.57 1.49
N ASN A 171 -10.74 -4.74 0.85
CA ASN A 171 -11.01 -5.86 -0.06
C ASN A 171 -10.03 -5.86 -1.24
N GLN A 172 -9.78 -4.71 -1.87
CA GLN A 172 -8.81 -4.62 -2.96
C GLN A 172 -7.37 -4.92 -2.54
N ILE A 173 -6.97 -4.59 -1.30
CA ILE A 173 -5.66 -4.96 -0.75
C ILE A 173 -5.63 -6.47 -0.46
N ALA A 174 -6.66 -7.00 0.19
CA ALA A 174 -6.79 -8.42 0.51
C ALA A 174 -6.74 -9.29 -0.73
N ASP A 175 -7.46 -8.94 -1.79
CA ASP A 175 -7.44 -9.67 -3.06
C ASP A 175 -6.05 -9.76 -3.69
N LYS A 176 -5.23 -8.70 -3.54
CA LYS A 176 -3.86 -8.68 -4.06
C LYS A 176 -2.91 -9.48 -3.19
N VAL A 177 -2.94 -9.24 -1.88
CA VAL A 177 -2.06 -9.91 -0.90
C VAL A 177 -2.34 -11.41 -0.84
N ASN A 178 -3.62 -11.82 -0.86
CA ASN A 178 -4.00 -13.22 -0.71
C ASN A 178 -3.70 -14.08 -1.93
N LYS A 179 -3.58 -13.51 -3.13
CA LYS A 179 -3.03 -14.24 -4.28
C LYS A 179 -1.67 -14.84 -3.97
N ILE A 180 -0.86 -14.14 -3.17
CA ILE A 180 0.48 -14.56 -2.77
C ILE A 180 0.41 -15.37 -1.47
N ARG A 181 -0.16 -14.83 -0.39
CA ARG A 181 -0.13 -15.49 0.94
C ARG A 181 -0.86 -16.83 0.99
N LYS A 182 -1.90 -17.02 0.18
CA LYS A 182 -2.69 -18.25 0.15
C LYS A 182 -2.26 -19.21 -0.97
N SER A 183 -1.23 -18.85 -1.74
CA SER A 183 -0.60 -19.75 -2.71
C SER A 183 0.65 -20.36 -2.10
N GLN A 184 0.65 -21.69 -1.94
CA GLN A 184 1.82 -22.41 -1.44
C GLN A 184 3.02 -22.27 -2.38
N GLU A 185 2.77 -22.28 -3.69
CA GLU A 185 3.81 -22.11 -4.72
C GLU A 185 4.49 -20.74 -4.58
N LEU A 186 3.71 -19.66 -4.54
CA LEU A 186 4.26 -18.30 -4.45
C LEU A 186 4.91 -18.03 -3.08
N THR A 187 4.35 -18.62 -2.03
CA THR A 187 4.97 -18.61 -0.69
C THR A 187 6.34 -19.29 -0.72
N ASN A 188 6.46 -20.45 -1.37
CA ASN A 188 7.74 -21.15 -1.49
C ASN A 188 8.79 -20.35 -2.28
N LEU A 189 8.39 -19.62 -3.32
CA LEU A 189 9.29 -18.71 -4.04
C LEU A 189 9.85 -17.61 -3.12
N LEU A 190 9.00 -17.03 -2.25
CA LEU A 190 9.45 -16.05 -1.27
C LEU A 190 10.35 -16.65 -0.18
N ILE A 191 10.07 -17.89 0.26
CA ILE A 191 10.93 -18.63 1.20
C ILE A 191 12.34 -18.78 0.58
N GLU A 192 12.43 -19.22 -0.67
CA GLU A 192 13.70 -19.42 -1.35
C GLU A 192 14.50 -18.12 -1.54
N LEU A 193 13.82 -17.03 -1.93
CA LEU A 193 14.46 -15.71 -2.02
C LEU A 193 15.01 -15.27 -0.66
N ASN A 194 14.23 -15.43 0.41
CA ASN A 194 14.66 -15.08 1.76
C ASN A 194 15.85 -15.93 2.23
N GLN A 195 15.82 -17.25 2.01
CA GLN A 195 16.91 -18.16 2.40
C GLN A 195 18.21 -17.84 1.65
N SER A 196 18.11 -17.64 0.34
CA SER A 196 19.29 -17.44 -0.51
C SER A 196 19.92 -16.07 -0.35
N SER A 197 19.16 -15.05 0.06
CA SER A 197 19.64 -13.65 0.14
C SER A 197 19.96 -13.17 1.56
N ARG A 198 19.71 -13.96 2.60
CA ARG A 198 20.04 -13.57 3.98
C ARG A 198 21.55 -13.36 4.13
N LYS A 199 21.95 -12.22 4.70
CA LYS A 199 23.35 -11.97 5.07
C LYS A 199 23.67 -12.74 6.35
N LEU A 200 24.83 -13.40 6.36
CA LEU A 200 25.39 -14.06 7.54
C LEU A 200 25.88 -13.03 8.57
#